data_AF-A0A1Z5S936-F1
#
_entry.id   AF-A0A1Z5S936-F1
#
_cell.length_a   1.000
_cell.length_b   1.000
_cell.length_c   1.000
_cell.angle_alpha   90.00
_cell.angle_beta   90.00
_cell.angle_gamma   90.00
#
_symmetry.space_group_name_H-M   'P 1'
#
loop_
_entity.id
_entity.type
_entity.pdbx_description
1 polymer ?
#
loop_
_entity_poly.entity_id
_entity_poly.type
_entity_poly.pdbx_seq_one_letter_code
_entity_poly.pdbx_strand_id
1 'polypeptide(L)'
;MQAGQLAPMAAGGGCLARAHGGQRTDPICGAAPVRSQGMTIGASLHPNTTTPYRLLQSHHGNNGSSPSPFEGVDVVFHTAAADPSKNDLQLHYKVNVEGTKNVIDACKICKVKRLIHTSSSGVVFDGVHGLFDVNESLPYPDKFPDAYAQTKAEAEKLVIKTNCINDLLTCCLRPGAIFGPGDKVIPFLDHHGWTHVTIGDGKNCDDFVYVENVVHGHLCADKTLATMEGAKTSGGKAYFITNMEPMNMWDFTYLVQQELGYKRIPKIRIPTVFIKPASYLIEWAYMFVFSNFGIRQPQMLTPARIKYITLNRTSSCNKAIEELGYKPIVTLKDGLKKAVKVYIEMRNKDFSKRE
;
A
#
# COMPACT_ATOMS: atom_id res chain seq x y z
N MET A 1 -18.19 29.55 -3.31
CA MET A 1 -16.83 29.66 -2.77
C MET A 1 -16.35 28.26 -2.39
N GLN A 2 -15.53 27.64 -3.23
CA GLN A 2 -15.07 26.26 -3.05
C GLN A 2 -13.80 26.26 -2.19
N ALA A 3 -13.89 25.71 -0.97
CA ALA A 3 -12.76 25.52 -0.07
C ALA A 3 -11.85 24.41 -0.62
N GLY A 4 -10.55 24.70 -0.75
CA GLY A 4 -9.53 23.82 -1.31
C GLY A 4 -9.37 22.49 -0.56
N GLN A 5 -9.05 21.42 -1.30
CA GLN A 5 -9.10 20.03 -0.84
C GLN A 5 -7.72 19.37 -0.88
N LEU A 6 -7.49 18.39 0.01
CA LEU A 6 -6.19 17.79 0.33
C LEU A 6 -6.17 16.26 0.28
N ALA A 7 -4.98 15.68 0.07
CA ALA A 7 -4.76 14.36 -0.55
C ALA A 7 -4.95 13.08 0.29
N PRO A 8 -5.36 11.94 -0.34
CA PRO A 8 -5.36 10.61 0.24
C PRO A 8 -3.97 9.97 0.12
N MET A 9 -3.47 9.46 1.25
CA MET A 9 -2.14 8.87 1.37
C MET A 9 -2.23 7.41 1.83
N ALA A 10 -2.72 6.55 0.94
CA ALA A 10 -2.40 5.12 0.91
C ALA A 10 -3.01 4.51 -0.36
N ALA A 11 -2.17 3.93 -1.23
CA ALA A 11 -2.60 3.15 -2.38
C ALA A 11 -1.73 1.90 -2.43
N GLY A 12 -2.25 0.74 -1.96
CA GLY A 12 -1.41 -0.44 -1.73
C GLY A 12 -1.60 -1.58 -2.72
N GLY A 13 -2.77 -2.24 -2.67
CA GLY A 13 -2.89 -3.57 -3.28
C GLY A 13 -2.92 -3.59 -4.82
N GLY A 14 -3.60 -2.63 -5.45
CA GLY A 14 -3.87 -2.67 -6.90
C GLY A 14 -2.65 -2.39 -7.78
N CYS A 15 -1.84 -1.40 -7.41
CA CYS A 15 -0.61 -1.06 -8.14
C CYS A 15 0.47 -2.13 -7.94
N LEU A 16 0.60 -2.66 -6.72
CA LEU A 16 1.60 -3.67 -6.38
C LEU A 16 1.35 -4.98 -7.13
N ALA A 17 0.09 -5.44 -7.20
CA ALA A 17 -0.25 -6.64 -7.97
C ALA A 17 0.05 -6.49 -9.47
N ARG A 18 -0.20 -5.31 -10.05
CA ARG A 18 0.16 -5.03 -11.45
C ARG A 18 1.67 -4.98 -11.66
N ALA A 19 2.43 -4.40 -10.74
CA ALA A 19 3.88 -4.34 -10.81
C ALA A 19 4.51 -5.75 -10.74
N HIS A 20 3.96 -6.65 -9.92
CA HIS A 20 4.35 -8.06 -9.92
C HIS A 20 4.10 -8.74 -11.28
N GLY A 21 2.98 -8.46 -11.95
CA GLY A 21 2.67 -9.03 -13.27
C GLY A 21 3.42 -8.40 -14.44
N GLY A 22 3.77 -7.10 -14.35
CA GLY A 22 4.35 -6.32 -15.44
C GLY A 22 5.87 -6.47 -15.62
N GLN A 23 6.58 -7.13 -14.70
CA GLN A 23 8.04 -7.30 -14.80
C GLN A 23 8.52 -8.25 -15.93
N ARG A 24 7.65 -8.70 -16.84
CA ARG A 24 7.96 -9.22 -18.20
C ARG A 24 6.68 -9.66 -18.93
N THR A 25 5.94 -8.73 -19.52
CA THR A 25 5.01 -9.06 -20.61
C THR A 25 5.40 -8.24 -21.83
N ASP A 26 6.05 -8.87 -22.81
CA ASP A 26 6.23 -8.29 -24.14
C ASP A 26 4.86 -7.96 -24.78
N PRO A 27 4.77 -6.93 -25.64
CA PRO A 27 3.50 -6.27 -25.99
C PRO A 27 2.62 -7.01 -27.02
N ILE A 28 2.72 -8.34 -27.13
CA ILE A 28 2.03 -9.08 -28.22
C ILE A 28 0.63 -9.62 -27.85
N CYS A 29 0.25 -9.73 -26.57
CA CYS A 29 -1.08 -10.24 -26.22
C CYS A 29 -1.95 -9.20 -25.52
N GLY A 30 -2.90 -8.65 -26.26
CA GLY A 30 -3.96 -7.79 -25.74
C GLY A 30 -4.82 -8.53 -24.72
N ALA A 31 -4.69 -8.15 -23.45
CA ALA A 31 -5.67 -8.46 -22.43
C ALA A 31 -6.25 -7.14 -21.89
N ALA A 32 -7.54 -6.94 -22.12
CA ALA A 32 -8.28 -5.79 -21.61
C ALA A 32 -8.34 -5.81 -20.07
N PRO A 33 -8.26 -4.65 -19.39
CA PRO A 33 -8.37 -4.61 -17.94
C PRO A 33 -9.84 -4.83 -17.54
N VAL A 34 -10.15 -6.01 -17.01
CA VAL A 34 -11.45 -6.29 -16.39
C VAL A 34 -11.54 -5.49 -15.08
N ARG A 35 -12.52 -4.58 -15.01
CA ARG A 35 -12.94 -3.93 -13.76
C ARG A 35 -13.68 -4.96 -12.90
N SER A 36 -13.06 -5.41 -11.81
CA SER A 36 -13.79 -6.02 -10.69
C SER A 36 -13.10 -5.68 -9.37
N GLN A 37 -13.88 -5.36 -8.34
CA GLN A 37 -13.42 -5.26 -6.97
C GLN A 37 -13.18 -6.70 -6.49
N GLY A 38 -11.93 -7.11 -6.31
CA GLY A 38 -11.59 -8.49 -5.96
C GLY A 38 -10.09 -8.73 -5.74
N MET A 39 -9.81 -9.69 -4.87
CA MET A 39 -8.52 -10.10 -4.32
C MET A 39 -7.51 -10.51 -5.41
N THR A 40 -6.29 -9.96 -5.38
CA THR A 40 -5.22 -10.37 -6.29
C THR A 40 -4.05 -10.95 -5.49
N ILE A 41 -3.69 -12.19 -5.80
CA ILE A 41 -2.61 -12.99 -5.21
C ILE A 41 -1.52 -13.11 -6.28
N GLY A 42 -0.24 -12.91 -5.95
CA GLY A 42 0.87 -13.24 -6.85
C GLY A 42 1.53 -14.53 -6.40
N ALA A 43 1.72 -15.51 -7.30
CA ALA A 43 2.42 -16.77 -7.05
C ALA A 43 3.55 -16.99 -8.06
N SER A 44 4.60 -17.73 -7.71
CA SER A 44 5.71 -18.11 -8.60
C SER A 44 5.80 -19.63 -8.77
N LEU A 45 6.22 -20.10 -9.96
CA LEU A 45 6.49 -21.51 -10.29
C LEU A 45 7.98 -21.68 -10.67
N HIS A 46 8.49 -22.90 -10.42
CA HIS A 46 9.88 -23.41 -10.52
C HIS A 46 10.82 -22.81 -11.62
N PRO A 47 12.17 -22.75 -11.41
CA PRO A 47 13.15 -22.03 -12.26
C PRO A 47 13.36 -22.45 -13.74
N ASN A 48 12.61 -23.40 -14.30
CA ASN A 48 12.83 -23.87 -15.69
C ASN A 48 11.73 -23.44 -16.68
N THR A 49 10.81 -22.55 -16.30
CA THR A 49 9.82 -21.98 -17.22
C THR A 49 10.04 -20.48 -17.38
N THR A 50 10.11 -20.02 -18.62
CA THR A 50 10.44 -18.65 -19.07
C THR A 50 9.44 -17.55 -18.61
N THR A 51 8.54 -17.85 -17.66
CA THR A 51 7.53 -16.93 -17.11
C THR A 51 7.41 -17.13 -15.58
N PRO A 52 7.97 -16.23 -14.74
CA PRO A 52 8.18 -16.53 -13.32
C PRO A 52 7.04 -16.17 -12.35
N TYR A 53 5.96 -15.48 -12.77
CA TYR A 53 4.88 -15.07 -11.86
C TYR A 53 3.48 -15.27 -12.46
N ARG A 54 2.62 -15.99 -11.74
CA ARG A 54 1.19 -16.16 -12.03
C ARG A 54 0.38 -15.34 -11.02
N LEU A 55 -0.39 -14.38 -11.52
CA LEU A 55 -1.42 -13.73 -10.71
C LEU A 55 -2.60 -14.69 -10.55
N LEU A 56 -2.93 -15.02 -9.31
CA LEU A 56 -4.07 -15.84 -8.93
C LEU A 56 -5.12 -14.90 -8.33
N GLN A 57 -6.35 -14.95 -8.83
CA GLN A 57 -7.48 -14.28 -8.18
C GLN A 57 -8.28 -15.36 -7.46
N SER A 58 -8.49 -15.21 -6.15
CA SER A 58 -9.42 -16.09 -5.44
C SER A 58 -10.82 -15.50 -5.53
N HIS A 59 -11.73 -16.23 -6.19
CA HIS A 59 -13.16 -15.97 -6.10
C HIS A 59 -13.69 -16.59 -4.81
N HIS A 60 -14.41 -15.81 -3.99
CA HIS A 60 -15.22 -16.37 -2.92
C HIS A 60 -16.41 -17.08 -3.55
N GLY A 61 -16.37 -18.41 -3.53
CA GLY A 61 -17.47 -19.28 -3.90
C GLY A 61 -17.28 -20.00 -5.23
N ASN A 62 -16.82 -21.26 -5.19
CA ASN A 62 -17.48 -22.34 -5.94
C ASN A 62 -17.08 -23.72 -5.39
N ASN A 63 -18.08 -24.56 -5.09
CA ASN A 63 -17.93 -25.98 -4.80
C ASN A 63 -17.85 -26.76 -6.13
N GLY A 64 -16.70 -26.69 -6.80
CA GLY A 64 -16.43 -27.43 -8.02
C GLY A 64 -14.96 -27.81 -8.09
N SER A 65 -14.68 -29.04 -8.53
CA SER A 65 -13.41 -29.77 -8.56
C SER A 65 -12.30 -29.14 -9.42
N SER A 66 -11.99 -27.86 -9.25
CA SER A 66 -10.77 -27.25 -9.77
C SER A 66 -9.65 -27.43 -8.73
N PRO A 67 -8.43 -27.78 -9.14
CA PRO A 67 -7.28 -27.75 -8.25
C PRO A 67 -7.15 -26.36 -7.61
N SER A 68 -6.78 -26.34 -6.33
CA SER A 68 -6.58 -25.09 -5.59
C SER A 68 -5.60 -24.20 -6.36
N PRO A 69 -5.81 -22.87 -6.43
CA PRO A 69 -4.87 -21.98 -7.09
C PRO A 69 -3.45 -22.05 -6.51
N PHE A 70 -3.29 -22.62 -5.31
CA PHE A 70 -2.02 -22.72 -4.58
C PHE A 70 -1.30 -24.06 -4.82
N GLU A 71 -1.92 -24.99 -5.55
CA GLU A 71 -1.31 -26.30 -5.82
C GLU A 71 -0.04 -26.15 -6.66
N GLY A 72 1.06 -26.74 -6.19
CA GLY A 72 2.38 -26.64 -6.82
C GLY A 72 3.09 -25.28 -6.65
N VAL A 73 2.56 -24.37 -5.82
CA VAL A 73 3.16 -23.05 -5.56
C VAL A 73 4.19 -23.12 -4.43
N ASP A 74 5.42 -22.67 -4.70
CA ASP A 74 6.47 -22.60 -3.68
C ASP A 74 6.36 -21.35 -2.78
N VAL A 75 5.98 -20.21 -3.36
CA VAL A 75 5.90 -18.91 -2.68
C VAL A 75 4.63 -18.15 -3.05
N VAL A 76 4.01 -17.54 -2.04
CA VAL A 76 2.84 -16.66 -2.18
C VAL A 76 3.19 -15.25 -1.73
N PHE A 77 2.95 -14.27 -2.60
CA PHE A 77 3.01 -12.85 -2.31
C PHE A 77 1.59 -12.32 -2.03
N HIS A 78 1.27 -12.14 -0.75
CA HIS A 78 -0.04 -11.68 -0.30
C HIS A 78 -0.07 -10.15 -0.20
N THR A 79 -0.45 -9.53 -1.31
CA THR A 79 -0.52 -8.07 -1.50
C THR A 79 -1.94 -7.51 -1.36
N ALA A 80 -2.94 -8.38 -1.20
CA ALA A 80 -4.33 -7.98 -1.20
C ALA A 80 -4.70 -7.22 0.08
N ALA A 81 -5.40 -6.09 -0.11
CA ALA A 81 -5.96 -5.30 0.96
C ALA A 81 -7.19 -4.53 0.48
N ALA A 82 -8.10 -4.23 1.40
CA ALA A 82 -9.18 -3.28 1.14
C ALA A 82 -8.63 -1.88 0.87
N ASP A 83 -9.42 -1.09 0.15
CA ASP A 83 -9.09 0.28 -0.19
C ASP A 83 -8.97 1.15 1.09
N PRO A 84 -7.79 1.64 1.45
CA PRO A 84 -7.56 2.39 2.69
C PRO A 84 -8.32 3.72 2.72
N SER A 85 -8.77 4.23 1.57
CA SER A 85 -9.59 5.43 1.51
C SER A 85 -11.02 5.22 2.03
N LYS A 86 -11.50 3.97 2.08
CA LYS A 86 -12.84 3.63 2.55
C LYS A 86 -12.84 3.56 4.08
N ASN A 87 -13.77 4.29 4.70
CA ASN A 87 -14.01 4.24 6.14
C ASN A 87 -15.03 3.12 6.48
N ASP A 88 -14.63 1.86 6.27
CA ASP A 88 -15.50 0.69 6.47
C ASP A 88 -14.71 -0.41 7.19
N LEU A 89 -14.87 -0.49 8.50
CA LEU A 89 -14.17 -1.48 9.33
C LEU A 89 -14.54 -2.93 8.95
N GLN A 90 -15.79 -3.19 8.58
CA GLN A 90 -16.22 -4.54 8.23
C GLN A 90 -15.58 -5.00 6.92
N LEU A 91 -15.51 -4.11 5.93
CA LEU A 91 -14.78 -4.37 4.69
C LEU A 91 -13.29 -4.61 4.95
N HIS A 92 -12.64 -3.75 5.76
CA HIS A 92 -11.24 -3.90 6.11
C HIS A 92 -10.97 -5.20 6.87
N TYR A 93 -11.81 -5.56 7.83
CA TYR A 93 -11.68 -6.81 8.59
C TYR A 93 -11.84 -8.03 7.68
N LYS A 94 -12.91 -8.07 6.87
CA LYS A 94 -13.17 -9.16 5.94
C LYS A 94 -12.04 -9.36 4.93
N VAL A 95 -11.54 -8.28 4.34
CA VAL A 95 -10.50 -8.40 3.30
C VAL A 95 -9.12 -8.62 3.92
N ASN A 96 -8.74 -7.81 4.91
CA ASN A 96 -7.37 -7.81 5.44
C ASN A 96 -7.17 -8.92 6.46
N VAL A 97 -8.13 -9.20 7.35
CA VAL A 97 -7.98 -10.20 8.42
C VAL A 97 -8.48 -11.56 7.97
N GLU A 98 -9.75 -11.70 7.62
CA GLU A 98 -10.32 -12.99 7.19
C GLU A 98 -9.70 -13.47 5.87
N GLY A 99 -9.51 -12.56 4.91
CA GLY A 99 -8.78 -12.88 3.68
C GLY A 99 -7.36 -13.39 3.94
N THR A 100 -6.65 -12.85 4.94
CA THR A 100 -5.33 -13.36 5.32
C THR A 100 -5.38 -14.73 5.97
N LYS A 101 -6.39 -15.01 6.81
CA LYS A 101 -6.62 -16.36 7.37
C LYS A 101 -6.84 -17.38 6.25
N ASN A 102 -7.68 -17.05 5.28
CA ASN A 102 -7.96 -17.91 4.13
C ASN A 102 -6.69 -18.20 3.30
N VAL A 103 -5.85 -17.19 3.08
CA VAL A 103 -4.55 -17.38 2.39
C VAL A 103 -3.61 -18.27 3.21
N ILE A 104 -3.53 -18.07 4.51
CA ILE A 104 -2.74 -18.91 5.42
C ILE A 104 -3.20 -20.37 5.36
N ASP A 105 -4.51 -20.61 5.43
CA ASP A 105 -5.06 -21.97 5.41
C ASP A 105 -4.84 -22.64 4.05
N ALA A 106 -5.00 -21.89 2.96
CA ALA A 106 -4.66 -22.38 1.62
C ALA A 106 -3.17 -22.74 1.48
N CYS A 107 -2.26 -21.90 2.03
CA CYS A 107 -0.83 -22.21 2.06
C CYS A 107 -0.54 -23.53 2.80
N LYS A 108 -1.19 -23.76 3.95
CA LYS A 108 -1.02 -25.00 4.73
C LYS A 108 -1.53 -26.23 3.98
N ILE A 109 -2.75 -26.15 3.42
CA ILE A 109 -3.38 -27.25 2.68
C ILE A 109 -2.52 -27.64 1.47
N CYS A 110 -2.04 -26.64 0.72
CA CYS A 110 -1.27 -26.85 -0.51
C CYS A 110 0.24 -27.00 -0.30
N LYS A 111 0.70 -27.01 0.97
CA LYS A 111 2.13 -27.14 1.33
C LYS A 111 3.03 -26.09 0.67
N VAL A 112 2.54 -24.85 0.59
CA VAL A 112 3.34 -23.70 0.18
C VAL A 112 4.49 -23.53 1.17
N LYS A 113 5.70 -23.26 0.66
CA LYS A 113 6.90 -23.16 1.50
C LYS A 113 7.07 -21.78 2.12
N ARG A 114 6.67 -20.72 1.40
CA ARG A 114 6.91 -19.33 1.81
C ARG A 114 5.69 -18.43 1.59
N LEU A 115 5.33 -17.65 2.60
CA LEU A 115 4.29 -16.63 2.53
C LEU A 115 4.86 -15.25 2.88
N ILE A 116 4.87 -14.34 1.90
CA ILE A 116 5.36 -12.98 2.08
C ILE A 116 4.16 -12.03 2.04
N HIS A 117 3.90 -11.35 3.16
CA HIS A 117 2.75 -10.46 3.31
C HIS A 117 3.15 -9.00 3.15
N THR A 118 2.45 -8.26 2.29
CA THR A 118 2.56 -6.81 2.25
C THR A 118 1.72 -6.21 3.38
N SER A 119 2.36 -5.86 4.48
CA SER A 119 1.79 -5.08 5.59
C SER A 119 1.82 -3.57 5.27
N SER A 120 2.03 -2.71 6.27
CA SER A 120 2.14 -1.26 6.10
C SER A 120 3.00 -0.65 7.19
N SER A 121 3.73 0.43 6.90
CA SER A 121 4.39 1.20 7.95
C SER A 121 3.41 1.78 8.99
N GLY A 122 2.13 1.95 8.61
CA GLY A 122 1.08 2.43 9.51
C GLY A 122 0.69 1.48 10.65
N VAL A 123 1.14 0.22 10.64
CA VAL A 123 0.79 -0.75 11.71
C VAL A 123 1.42 -0.43 13.06
N VAL A 124 2.38 0.49 13.12
CA VAL A 124 2.99 0.98 14.37
C VAL A 124 2.61 2.43 14.69
N PHE A 125 1.73 3.05 13.90
CA PHE A 125 1.35 4.45 14.05
C PHE A 125 0.08 4.58 14.89
N ASP A 126 0.16 5.33 16.00
CA ASP A 126 -0.97 5.57 16.91
C ASP A 126 -1.86 6.76 16.51
N GLY A 127 -1.41 7.56 15.54
CA GLY A 127 -2.11 8.78 15.11
C GLY A 127 -2.09 9.93 16.13
N VAL A 128 -1.24 9.85 17.15
CA VAL A 128 -1.07 10.88 18.18
C VAL A 128 0.34 11.44 18.12
N HIS A 129 1.34 10.58 18.02
CA HIS A 129 2.75 10.95 18.02
C HIS A 129 3.34 10.83 16.62
N GLY A 130 4.22 11.77 16.25
CA GLY A 130 5.03 11.64 15.04
C GLY A 130 6.06 10.52 15.20
N LEU A 131 6.30 9.77 14.14
CA LEU A 131 7.36 8.76 14.06
C LEU A 131 8.56 9.34 13.33
N PHE A 132 9.74 9.19 13.96
CA PHE A 132 11.01 9.72 13.47
C PHE A 132 12.03 8.59 13.42
N ASP A 133 12.33 8.12 12.21
CA ASP A 133 13.31 7.07 11.93
C ASP A 133 13.11 5.81 12.80
N VAL A 134 11.84 5.41 12.97
CA VAL A 134 11.49 4.26 13.83
C VAL A 134 11.83 2.94 13.16
N ASN A 135 12.14 1.91 13.95
CA ASN A 135 12.44 0.57 13.45
C ASN A 135 11.47 -0.47 14.02
N GLU A 136 11.70 -1.75 13.71
CA GLU A 136 10.80 -2.84 14.05
C GLU A 136 10.73 -3.18 15.55
N SER A 137 11.52 -2.52 16.40
CA SER A 137 11.38 -2.59 17.86
C SER A 137 10.17 -1.82 18.38
N LEU A 138 9.62 -0.88 17.59
CA LEU A 138 8.44 -0.12 17.99
C LEU A 138 7.21 -1.06 18.05
N PRO A 139 6.52 -1.15 19.21
CA PRO A 139 5.39 -2.05 19.37
C PRO A 139 4.18 -1.58 18.55
N TYR A 140 3.24 -2.50 18.33
CA TYR A 140 1.91 -2.13 17.84
C TYR A 140 1.23 -1.24 18.88
N PRO A 141 0.54 -0.17 18.47
CA PRO A 141 -0.18 0.69 19.40
C PRO A 141 -1.44 -0.01 19.94
N ASP A 142 -1.90 0.42 21.12
CA ASP A 142 -3.17 -0.04 21.70
C ASP A 142 -4.38 0.50 20.94
N LYS A 143 -4.23 1.68 20.32
CA LYS A 143 -5.27 2.36 19.54
C LYS A 143 -4.71 2.82 18.21
N PHE A 144 -5.42 2.48 17.14
CA PHE A 144 -5.06 2.85 15.78
C PHE A 144 -5.80 4.10 15.31
N PRO A 145 -5.22 4.88 14.38
CA PRO A 145 -5.86 6.05 13.78
C PRO A 145 -7.04 5.70 12.88
N ASP A 146 -7.03 4.52 12.26
CA ASP A 146 -8.07 4.03 11.37
C ASP A 146 -8.17 2.50 11.32
N ALA A 147 -9.27 2.02 10.73
CA ALA A 147 -9.57 0.61 10.56
C ALA A 147 -8.56 -0.13 9.66
N TYR A 148 -7.95 0.57 8.69
CA TYR A 148 -6.97 -0.04 7.79
C TYR A 148 -5.70 -0.40 8.56
N ALA A 149 -5.11 0.55 9.28
CA ALA A 149 -3.91 0.32 10.09
C ALA A 149 -4.12 -0.78 11.13
N GLN A 150 -5.29 -0.77 11.81
CA GLN A 150 -5.67 -1.81 12.76
C GLN A 150 -5.72 -3.20 12.10
N THR A 151 -6.50 -3.34 11.03
CA THR A 151 -6.73 -4.65 10.40
C THR A 151 -5.49 -5.17 9.68
N LYS A 152 -4.62 -4.28 9.18
CA LYS A 152 -3.27 -4.65 8.68
C LYS A 152 -2.36 -5.15 9.80
N ALA A 153 -2.40 -4.53 10.98
CA ALA A 153 -1.63 -5.00 12.14
C ALA A 153 -2.13 -6.37 12.63
N GLU A 154 -3.44 -6.59 12.65
CA GLU A 154 -4.02 -7.90 12.97
C GLU A 154 -3.61 -8.98 11.97
N ALA A 155 -3.66 -8.69 10.67
CA ALA A 155 -3.21 -9.59 9.61
C ALA A 155 -1.70 -9.92 9.72
N GLU A 156 -0.86 -8.92 9.98
CA GLU A 156 0.58 -9.10 10.18
C GLU A 156 0.88 -10.05 11.36
N LYS A 157 0.19 -9.85 12.50
CA LYS A 157 0.30 -10.74 13.67
C LYS A 157 -0.07 -12.19 13.34
N LEU A 158 -1.12 -12.41 12.54
CA LEU A 158 -1.53 -13.75 12.11
C LEU A 158 -0.48 -14.43 11.24
N VAL A 159 0.11 -13.69 10.29
CA VAL A 159 1.16 -14.21 9.39
C VAL A 159 2.40 -14.57 10.21
N ILE A 160 2.90 -13.65 11.03
CA ILE A 160 4.07 -13.87 11.89
C ILE A 160 3.88 -15.09 12.79
N LYS A 161 2.71 -15.23 13.43
CA LYS A 161 2.40 -16.36 14.32
C LYS A 161 2.39 -17.71 13.59
N THR A 162 2.19 -17.70 12.28
CA THR A 162 2.13 -18.94 11.48
C THR A 162 3.50 -19.40 11.00
N ASN A 163 4.56 -18.64 11.24
CA ASN A 163 5.90 -19.05 10.88
C ASN A 163 6.30 -20.42 11.47
N CYS A 164 6.90 -21.28 10.66
CA CYS A 164 7.31 -22.65 10.99
C CYS A 164 6.16 -23.62 11.34
N ILE A 165 4.90 -23.21 11.22
CA ILE A 165 3.76 -24.12 11.33
C ILE A 165 3.56 -24.82 9.98
N ASN A 166 3.58 -26.16 9.96
CA ASN A 166 3.49 -26.96 8.74
C ASN A 166 4.58 -26.62 7.70
N ASP A 167 5.80 -26.34 8.17
CA ASP A 167 6.97 -25.94 7.35
C ASP A 167 6.77 -24.63 6.56
N LEU A 168 5.73 -23.86 6.84
CA LEU A 168 5.47 -22.57 6.20
C LEU A 168 6.37 -21.49 6.81
N LEU A 169 7.29 -20.97 6.01
CA LEU A 169 8.08 -19.79 6.36
C LEU A 169 7.32 -18.52 6.00
N THR A 170 7.43 -17.49 6.84
CA THR A 170 6.70 -16.23 6.65
C THR A 170 7.59 -15.02 6.79
N CYS A 171 7.23 -13.93 6.11
CA CYS A 171 7.86 -12.62 6.29
C CYS A 171 6.85 -11.51 5.97
N CYS A 172 6.87 -10.42 6.75
CA CYS A 172 5.99 -9.28 6.54
C CYS A 172 6.78 -8.04 6.13
N LEU A 173 6.33 -7.36 5.08
CA LEU A 173 6.95 -6.12 4.61
C LEU A 173 6.06 -4.94 4.96
N ARG A 174 6.60 -3.92 5.62
CA ARG A 174 5.93 -2.68 6.04
C ARG A 174 6.36 -1.52 5.11
N PRO A 175 5.84 -1.45 3.87
CA PRO A 175 6.14 -0.34 2.99
C PRO A 175 5.55 0.98 3.52
N GLY A 176 6.24 2.08 3.18
CA GLY A 176 5.73 3.44 3.32
C GLY A 176 4.56 3.77 2.39
N ALA A 177 4.37 5.05 2.06
CA ALA A 177 3.38 5.49 1.10
C ALA A 177 3.77 5.05 -0.32
N ILE A 178 3.16 3.97 -0.81
CA ILE A 178 3.45 3.42 -2.14
C ILE A 178 2.88 4.32 -3.23
N PHE A 179 3.72 4.65 -4.22
CA PHE A 179 3.30 5.33 -5.45
C PHE A 179 3.94 4.64 -6.67
N GLY A 180 3.35 4.81 -7.85
CA GLY A 180 3.77 4.15 -9.07
C GLY A 180 2.61 3.85 -10.03
N PRO A 181 2.88 3.34 -11.23
CA PRO A 181 1.83 3.02 -12.20
C PRO A 181 0.61 2.29 -11.62
N GLY A 182 -0.57 2.90 -11.75
CA GLY A 182 -1.84 2.37 -11.21
C GLY A 182 -2.12 2.72 -9.74
N ASP A 183 -1.33 3.58 -9.11
CA ASP A 183 -1.62 4.16 -7.80
C ASP A 183 -2.81 5.15 -7.86
N LYS A 184 -3.26 5.60 -6.69
CA LYS A 184 -4.33 6.60 -6.55
C LYS A 184 -3.82 7.98 -6.15
N VAL A 185 -2.56 8.09 -5.75
CA VAL A 185 -1.90 9.34 -5.35
C VAL A 185 -1.76 10.27 -6.56
N ILE A 186 -1.20 9.81 -7.69
CA ILE A 186 -0.98 10.65 -8.87
C ILE A 186 -2.31 11.10 -9.51
N PRO A 187 -3.29 10.20 -9.78
CA PRO A 187 -4.59 10.64 -10.30
C PRO A 187 -5.30 11.63 -9.37
N PHE A 188 -5.16 11.44 -8.05
CA PHE A 188 -5.72 12.38 -7.09
C PHE A 188 -5.05 13.75 -7.19
N LEU A 189 -3.70 13.80 -7.21
CA LEU A 189 -2.96 15.05 -7.29
C LEU A 189 -3.19 15.79 -8.60
N ASP A 190 -3.43 15.06 -9.70
CA ASP A 190 -3.86 15.63 -10.97
C ASP A 190 -5.27 16.26 -10.88
N HIS A 191 -6.24 15.53 -10.31
CA HIS A 191 -7.60 16.05 -10.13
C HIS A 191 -7.63 17.35 -9.30
N HIS A 192 -6.67 17.52 -8.40
CA HIS A 192 -6.54 18.68 -7.51
C HIS A 192 -5.34 19.59 -7.84
N GLY A 193 -4.74 19.48 -9.03
CA GLY A 193 -3.54 20.24 -9.41
C GLY A 193 -3.71 21.77 -9.41
N TRP A 194 -4.96 22.23 -9.41
CA TRP A 194 -5.37 23.63 -9.37
C TRP A 194 -5.35 24.24 -7.95
N THR A 195 -5.25 23.41 -6.91
CA THR A 195 -5.28 23.86 -5.51
C THR A 195 -3.99 23.51 -4.78
N HIS A 196 -3.36 24.53 -4.17
CA HIS A 196 -2.10 24.40 -3.41
C HIS A 196 -2.35 24.81 -1.96
N VAL A 197 -2.98 23.91 -1.21
CA VAL A 197 -3.20 24.08 0.23
C VAL A 197 -2.17 23.25 0.98
N THR A 198 -1.65 23.77 2.09
CA THR A 198 -0.81 23.05 3.04
C THR A 198 -1.53 23.05 4.38
N ILE A 199 -1.84 21.87 4.93
CA ILE A 199 -2.39 21.74 6.27
C ILE A 199 -1.24 21.61 7.28
N GLY A 200 -1.35 22.31 8.40
CA GLY A 200 -0.37 22.30 9.48
C GLY A 200 0.79 23.25 9.24
N ASP A 201 1.92 22.97 9.88
CA ASP A 201 3.14 23.78 9.78
C ASP A 201 3.91 23.53 8.47
N GLY A 202 3.52 22.50 7.72
CA GLY A 202 4.14 22.12 6.46
C GLY A 202 5.49 21.43 6.61
N LYS A 203 5.87 21.01 7.82
CA LYS A 203 7.19 20.42 8.11
C LYS A 203 7.17 18.89 8.21
N ASN A 204 6.02 18.26 7.95
CA ASN A 204 5.88 16.81 8.06
C ASN A 204 6.66 16.06 6.96
N CYS A 205 7.43 15.07 7.39
CA CYS A 205 8.28 14.22 6.61
C CYS A 205 7.71 12.79 6.61
N ASP A 206 7.63 12.18 5.43
CA ASP A 206 7.07 10.86 5.21
C ASP A 206 8.00 10.01 4.34
N ASP A 207 7.97 8.70 4.54
CA ASP A 207 8.56 7.74 3.61
C ASP A 207 7.60 7.43 2.47
N PHE A 208 7.92 7.96 1.30
CA PHE A 208 7.35 7.54 0.02
C PHE A 208 8.18 6.39 -0.54
N VAL A 209 7.56 5.39 -1.12
CA VAL A 209 8.28 4.26 -1.72
C VAL A 209 7.73 3.94 -3.10
N TYR A 210 8.62 3.83 -4.08
CA TYR A 210 8.22 3.49 -5.44
C TYR A 210 7.82 2.00 -5.51
N VAL A 211 6.74 1.69 -6.22
CA VAL A 211 6.15 0.34 -6.27
C VAL A 211 7.15 -0.75 -6.67
N GLU A 212 8.08 -0.49 -7.59
CA GLU A 212 9.10 -1.46 -8.00
C GLU A 212 10.09 -1.78 -6.88
N ASN A 213 10.39 -0.82 -5.99
CA ASN A 213 11.22 -1.07 -4.82
C ASN A 213 10.49 -1.96 -3.81
N VAL A 214 9.18 -1.79 -3.67
CA VAL A 214 8.36 -2.70 -2.84
C VAL A 214 8.39 -4.11 -3.41
N VAL A 215 8.20 -4.28 -4.73
CA VAL A 215 8.35 -5.59 -5.40
C VAL A 215 9.75 -6.15 -5.18
N HIS A 216 10.80 -5.33 -5.32
CA HIS A 216 12.17 -5.75 -5.06
C HIS A 216 12.35 -6.28 -3.62
N GLY A 217 11.76 -5.60 -2.62
CA GLY A 217 11.72 -6.07 -1.24
C GLY A 217 11.05 -7.45 -1.09
N HIS A 218 9.95 -7.70 -1.81
CA HIS A 218 9.31 -9.03 -1.84
C HIS A 218 10.26 -10.10 -2.39
N LEU A 219 10.98 -9.79 -3.48
CA LEU A 219 11.93 -10.72 -4.08
C LEU A 219 13.15 -10.98 -3.19
N CYS A 220 13.64 -9.96 -2.48
CA CYS A 220 14.68 -10.12 -1.47
C CYS A 220 14.22 -11.05 -0.34
N ALA A 221 13.02 -10.83 0.19
CA ALA A 221 12.45 -11.69 1.21
C ALA A 221 12.31 -13.16 0.76
N ASP A 222 11.83 -13.40 -0.47
CA ASP A 222 11.73 -14.76 -1.03
C ASP A 222 13.09 -15.43 -1.14
N LYS A 223 14.07 -14.74 -1.73
CA LYS A 223 15.44 -15.26 -1.88
C LYS A 223 16.08 -15.60 -0.53
N THR A 224 15.93 -14.73 0.46
CA THR A 224 16.50 -14.97 1.80
C THR A 224 15.82 -16.16 2.48
N LEU A 225 14.48 -16.20 2.49
CA LEU A 225 13.71 -17.30 3.08
C LEU A 225 13.92 -18.64 2.37
N ALA A 226 14.34 -18.65 1.10
CA ALA A 226 14.65 -19.87 0.37
C ALA A 226 15.93 -20.57 0.88
N THR A 227 16.76 -19.89 1.67
CA THR A 227 17.97 -20.44 2.29
C THR A 227 17.72 -20.83 3.74
N MET A 228 18.38 -21.88 4.25
CA MET A 228 18.21 -22.32 5.64
C MET A 228 18.65 -21.24 6.65
N GLU A 229 19.81 -20.62 6.42
CA GLU A 229 20.32 -19.55 7.29
C GLU A 229 19.49 -18.27 7.18
N GLY A 230 19.09 -17.89 5.97
CA GLY A 230 18.20 -16.75 5.78
C GLY A 230 16.82 -16.97 6.40
N ALA A 231 16.27 -18.19 6.36
CA ALA A 231 15.00 -18.53 7.02
C ALA A 231 15.10 -18.43 8.55
N LYS A 232 16.20 -18.88 9.16
CA LYS A 232 16.44 -18.72 10.60
C LYS A 232 16.53 -17.24 11.00
N THR A 233 17.20 -16.44 10.17
CA THR A 233 17.39 -15.02 10.44
C THR A 233 16.13 -14.22 10.18
N SER A 234 15.38 -14.50 9.10
CA SER A 234 14.30 -13.61 8.63
C SER A 234 12.88 -14.15 8.73
N GLY A 235 12.71 -15.44 9.02
CA GLY A 235 11.41 -16.08 9.18
C GLY A 235 10.63 -15.52 10.37
N GLY A 236 9.34 -15.27 10.18
CA GLY A 236 8.43 -14.78 11.22
C GLY A 236 8.70 -13.34 11.66
N LYS A 237 9.44 -12.57 10.86
CA LYS A 237 9.75 -11.17 11.17
C LYS A 237 9.02 -10.20 10.23
N ALA A 238 8.94 -8.96 10.67
CA ALA A 238 8.54 -7.82 9.86
C ALA A 238 9.75 -6.94 9.51
N TYR A 239 9.64 -6.19 8.41
CA TYR A 239 10.68 -5.29 7.90
C TYR A 239 10.09 -4.02 7.28
N PHE A 240 10.58 -2.85 7.63
CA PHE A 240 10.26 -1.61 6.92
C PHE A 240 10.92 -1.57 5.55
N ILE A 241 10.13 -1.24 4.52
CA ILE A 241 10.60 -1.09 3.14
C ILE A 241 10.39 0.36 2.71
N THR A 242 11.49 1.10 2.56
CA THR A 242 11.48 2.52 2.21
C THR A 242 12.34 2.78 0.97
N ASN A 243 12.24 3.97 0.39
CA ASN A 243 13.15 4.42 -0.67
C ASN A 243 14.50 4.93 -0.14
N MET A 244 14.71 4.99 1.18
CA MET A 244 15.86 5.64 1.83
C MET A 244 16.01 7.14 1.52
N GLU A 245 14.94 7.77 1.05
CA GLU A 245 14.88 9.19 0.65
C GLU A 245 13.66 9.84 1.33
N PRO A 246 13.64 9.96 2.67
CA PRO A 246 12.53 10.57 3.38
C PRO A 246 12.33 12.01 2.89
N MET A 247 11.09 12.37 2.60
CA MET A 247 10.77 13.64 1.94
C MET A 247 9.64 14.34 2.65
N ASN A 248 9.71 15.67 2.68
CA ASN A 248 8.58 16.48 3.09
C ASN A 248 7.36 16.18 2.21
N MET A 249 6.22 15.91 2.83
CA MET A 249 5.00 15.52 2.13
C MET A 249 4.55 16.54 1.08
N TRP A 250 4.65 17.82 1.41
CA TRP A 250 4.24 18.92 0.55
C TRP A 250 5.21 19.11 -0.61
N ASP A 251 6.49 18.85 -0.39
CA ASP A 251 7.49 18.85 -1.46
C ASP A 251 7.26 17.68 -2.42
N PHE A 252 6.93 16.48 -1.92
CA PHE A 252 6.53 15.35 -2.76
C PHE A 252 5.32 15.69 -3.62
N THR A 253 4.26 16.23 -3.00
CA THR A 253 3.04 16.67 -3.69
C THR A 253 3.35 17.69 -4.79
N TYR A 254 4.20 18.66 -4.46
CA TYR A 254 4.64 19.70 -5.39
C TYR A 254 5.42 19.12 -6.57
N LEU A 255 6.33 18.17 -6.34
CA LEU A 255 7.10 17.52 -7.41
C LEU A 255 6.19 16.77 -8.38
N VAL A 256 5.18 16.05 -7.87
CA VAL A 256 4.20 15.36 -8.72
C VAL A 256 3.42 16.38 -9.57
N GLN A 257 2.91 17.45 -8.96
CA GLN A 257 2.16 18.48 -9.66
C GLN A 257 3.00 19.21 -10.72
N GLN A 258 4.28 19.46 -10.43
CA GLN A 258 5.21 20.05 -11.39
C GLN A 258 5.43 19.13 -12.60
N GLU A 259 5.64 17.84 -12.38
CA GLU A 259 5.81 16.86 -13.48
C GLU A 259 4.51 16.64 -14.27
N LEU A 260 3.34 16.88 -13.67
CA LEU A 260 2.04 16.92 -14.36
C LEU A 260 1.81 18.20 -15.18
N GLY A 261 2.71 19.20 -15.07
CA GLY A 261 2.63 20.47 -15.81
C GLY A 261 1.88 21.60 -15.10
N TYR A 262 1.49 21.42 -13.83
CA TYR A 262 0.87 22.49 -13.05
C TYR A 262 1.90 23.54 -12.62
N LYS A 263 1.54 24.82 -12.75
CA LYS A 263 2.39 25.95 -12.31
C LYS A 263 2.31 26.12 -10.79
N ARG A 264 3.38 26.63 -10.17
CA ARG A 264 3.35 27.05 -8.76
C ARG A 264 2.32 28.15 -8.56
N ILE A 265 1.25 27.84 -7.84
CA ILE A 265 0.29 28.82 -7.30
C ILE A 265 0.71 29.15 -5.86
N PRO A 266 0.48 30.37 -5.34
CA PRO A 266 0.82 30.74 -3.96
C PRO A 266 0.28 29.73 -2.93
N LYS A 267 1.15 29.34 -1.98
CA LYS A 267 0.87 28.36 -0.93
C LYS A 267 -0.13 28.93 0.08
N ILE A 268 -1.34 28.39 0.13
CA ILE A 268 -2.29 28.70 1.22
C ILE A 268 -2.00 27.74 2.37
N ARG A 269 -1.62 28.26 3.54
CA ARG A 269 -1.39 27.43 4.74
C ARG A 269 -2.58 27.52 5.68
N ILE A 270 -3.08 26.36 6.11
CA ILE A 270 -4.16 26.24 7.09
C ILE A 270 -3.60 25.56 8.35
N PRO A 271 -3.41 26.29 9.45
CA PRO A 271 -2.91 25.71 10.70
C PRO A 271 -3.78 24.57 11.22
N THR A 272 -3.16 23.54 11.81
CA THR A 272 -3.85 22.34 12.35
C THR A 272 -4.94 22.68 13.36
N VAL A 273 -4.75 23.76 14.13
CA VAL A 273 -5.68 24.24 15.17
C VAL A 273 -7.06 24.57 14.60
N PHE A 274 -7.15 25.04 13.36
CA PHE A 274 -8.44 25.35 12.73
C PHE A 274 -9.09 24.13 12.08
N ILE A 275 -8.30 23.29 11.42
CA ILE A 275 -8.82 22.18 10.61
C ILE A 275 -9.18 20.94 11.44
N LYS A 276 -8.49 20.71 12.56
CA LYS A 276 -8.74 19.57 13.46
C LYS A 276 -10.15 19.63 14.08
N PRO A 277 -10.60 20.71 14.75
CA PRO A 277 -11.97 20.77 15.26
C PRO A 277 -13.01 20.71 14.14
N ALA A 278 -12.76 21.36 13.00
CA ALA A 278 -13.63 21.29 11.84
C ALA A 278 -13.81 19.84 11.34
N SER A 279 -12.75 19.03 11.33
CA SER A 279 -12.86 17.62 10.92
C SER A 279 -13.75 16.78 11.84
N TYR A 280 -13.66 16.97 13.16
CA TYR A 280 -14.53 16.28 14.11
C TYR A 280 -15.98 16.73 13.96
N LEU A 281 -16.22 18.03 13.73
CA LEU A 281 -17.57 18.55 13.47
C LEU A 281 -18.16 18.01 12.16
N ILE A 282 -17.36 17.91 11.10
CA ILE A 282 -17.78 17.35 9.81
C ILE A 282 -18.09 15.86 9.97
N GLU A 283 -17.24 15.10 10.67
CA GLU A 283 -17.48 13.70 10.94
C GLU A 283 -18.73 13.47 11.79
N TRP A 284 -18.92 14.26 12.84
CA TRP A 284 -20.13 14.24 13.65
C TRP A 284 -21.38 14.56 12.81
N ALA A 285 -21.35 15.67 12.06
CA ALA A 285 -22.47 16.05 11.19
C ALA A 285 -22.76 14.96 10.13
N TYR A 286 -21.72 14.30 9.62
CA TYR A 286 -21.89 13.17 8.72
C TYR A 286 -22.59 11.99 9.39
N MET A 287 -22.12 11.57 10.57
CA MET A 287 -22.68 10.42 11.28
C MET A 287 -24.14 10.63 11.67
N PHE A 288 -24.50 11.83 12.13
CA PHE A 288 -25.81 12.10 12.72
C PHE A 288 -26.82 12.74 11.76
N VAL A 289 -26.36 13.45 10.73
CA VAL A 289 -27.24 14.18 9.81
C VAL A 289 -27.17 13.58 8.42
N PHE A 290 -26.00 13.59 7.77
CA PHE A 290 -25.90 13.33 6.33
C PHE A 290 -25.97 11.84 5.95
N SER A 291 -25.58 10.93 6.84
CA SER A 291 -25.67 9.47 6.64
C SER A 291 -27.11 9.01 6.35
N ASN A 292 -28.09 9.61 7.03
CA ASN A 292 -29.51 9.32 6.88
C ASN A 292 -30.08 9.79 5.53
N PHE A 293 -29.41 10.73 4.86
CA PHE A 293 -29.80 11.25 3.54
C PHE A 293 -29.04 10.58 2.38
N GLY A 294 -28.27 9.51 2.65
CA GLY A 294 -27.52 8.79 1.62
C GLY A 294 -26.38 9.59 0.98
N ILE A 295 -26.04 10.75 1.57
CA ILE A 295 -24.89 11.56 1.13
C ILE A 295 -23.63 10.81 1.56
N ARG A 296 -22.63 10.72 0.67
CA ARG A 296 -21.36 10.03 0.96
C ARG A 296 -20.42 10.93 1.77
N GLN A 297 -19.70 10.35 2.73
CA GLN A 297 -18.75 11.10 3.55
C GLN A 297 -17.72 11.78 2.65
N PRO A 298 -17.51 13.11 2.78
CA PRO A 298 -16.38 13.76 2.15
C PRO A 298 -15.11 13.20 2.80
N GLN A 299 -14.48 12.25 2.12
CA GLN A 299 -13.43 11.46 2.73
C GLN A 299 -12.19 12.31 3.09
N MET A 300 -12.05 13.53 2.56
CA MET A 300 -10.85 14.37 2.65
C MET A 300 -10.59 14.98 4.03
N LEU A 301 -11.62 15.19 4.85
CA LEU A 301 -11.52 15.89 6.14
C LEU A 301 -11.87 14.97 7.30
N THR A 302 -11.41 13.72 7.27
CA THR A 302 -11.50 12.87 8.46
C THR A 302 -10.36 13.20 9.43
N PRO A 303 -10.58 13.11 10.75
CA PRO A 303 -9.53 13.31 11.74
C PRO A 303 -8.31 12.40 11.52
N ALA A 304 -8.53 11.17 11.06
CA ALA A 304 -7.46 10.24 10.68
C ALA A 304 -6.56 10.83 9.59
N ARG A 305 -7.15 11.36 8.50
CA ARG A 305 -6.36 11.96 7.41
C ARG A 305 -5.58 13.18 7.86
N ILE A 306 -6.17 14.03 8.71
CA ILE A 306 -5.46 15.19 9.25
C ILE A 306 -4.20 14.75 10.01
N LYS A 307 -4.28 13.66 10.79
CA LYS A 307 -3.11 13.10 11.49
C LYS A 307 -2.03 12.65 10.50
N TYR A 308 -2.40 11.95 9.43
CA TYR A 308 -1.45 11.48 8.41
C TYR A 308 -0.75 12.59 7.63
N ILE A 309 -1.40 13.73 7.41
CA ILE A 309 -0.83 14.86 6.66
C ILE A 309 -0.13 15.90 7.53
N THR A 310 -0.16 15.74 8.86
CA THR A 310 0.44 16.70 9.82
C THR A 310 1.55 16.10 10.67
N LEU A 311 1.56 14.79 10.87
CA LEU A 311 2.58 14.10 11.68
C LEU A 311 3.68 13.51 10.80
N ASN A 312 4.91 13.49 11.32
CA ASN A 312 6.04 12.81 10.69
C ASN A 312 5.83 11.29 10.73
N ARG A 313 6.21 10.58 9.67
CA ARG A 313 6.21 9.12 9.62
C ARG A 313 7.40 8.60 8.84
N THR A 314 8.59 8.74 9.42
CA THR A 314 9.81 8.14 8.87
C THR A 314 10.20 6.87 9.62
N SER A 315 10.72 5.89 8.89
CA SER A 315 11.09 4.56 9.37
C SER A 315 12.46 4.14 8.83
N SER A 316 13.24 3.47 9.65
CA SER A 316 14.52 2.91 9.28
C SER A 316 14.35 1.59 8.54
N CYS A 317 15.04 1.42 7.41
CA CYS A 317 15.06 0.15 6.65
C CYS A 317 16.35 -0.68 6.88
N ASN A 318 17.18 -0.31 7.87
CA ASN A 318 18.47 -0.95 8.12
C ASN A 318 18.36 -2.47 8.30
N LYS A 319 17.35 -2.92 9.03
CA LYS A 319 17.10 -4.34 9.26
C LYS A 319 16.81 -5.10 7.95
N ALA A 320 16.10 -4.48 7.01
CA ALA A 320 15.85 -5.06 5.69
C ALA A 320 17.13 -5.12 4.85
N ILE A 321 18.00 -4.12 4.96
CA ILE A 321 19.31 -4.12 4.29
C ILE A 321 20.19 -5.26 4.82
N GLU A 322 20.27 -5.39 6.14
CA GLU A 322 21.14 -6.36 6.81
C GLU A 322 20.64 -7.80 6.67
N GLU A 323 19.35 -8.05 6.93
CA GLU A 323 18.81 -9.41 6.98
C GLU A 323 18.25 -9.89 5.64
N LEU A 324 17.74 -8.99 4.77
CA LEU A 324 17.16 -9.36 3.46
C LEU A 324 18.03 -8.99 2.26
N GLY A 325 19.12 -8.23 2.46
CA GLY A 325 19.92 -7.69 1.36
C GLY A 325 19.15 -6.67 0.50
N TYR A 326 18.10 -6.06 1.04
CA TYR A 326 17.30 -5.07 0.33
C TYR A 326 18.08 -3.79 0.10
N LYS A 327 18.04 -3.26 -1.13
CA LYS A 327 18.44 -1.88 -1.45
C LYS A 327 17.49 -1.31 -2.50
N PRO A 328 17.02 -0.06 -2.38
CA PRO A 328 16.18 0.56 -3.40
C PRO A 328 16.88 0.52 -4.77
N ILE A 329 16.17 0.03 -5.80
CA ILE A 329 16.68 -0.08 -7.18
C ILE A 329 16.26 1.09 -8.06
N VAL A 330 15.29 1.90 -7.60
CA VAL A 330 14.81 3.10 -8.28
C VAL A 330 14.79 4.26 -7.29
N THR A 331 15.40 5.39 -7.66
CA THR A 331 15.36 6.62 -6.85
C THR A 331 13.94 7.19 -6.81
N LEU A 332 13.63 7.98 -5.79
CA LEU A 332 12.31 8.58 -5.61
C LEU A 332 11.97 9.48 -6.80
N LYS A 333 12.96 10.25 -7.27
CA LYS A 333 12.84 11.15 -8.43
C LYS A 333 12.54 10.38 -9.72
N ASP A 334 13.27 9.30 -10.00
CA ASP A 334 13.06 8.51 -11.21
C ASP A 334 11.73 7.75 -11.15
N GLY A 335 11.39 7.20 -9.99
CA GLY A 335 10.09 6.57 -9.75
C GLY A 335 8.94 7.54 -10.00
N LEU A 336 9.06 8.78 -9.54
CA LEU A 336 8.03 9.82 -9.71
C LEU A 336 7.85 10.16 -11.20
N LYS A 337 8.94 10.39 -11.93
CA LYS A 337 8.89 10.64 -13.38
C LYS A 337 8.25 9.49 -14.14
N LYS A 338 8.64 8.26 -13.85
CA LYS A 338 8.06 7.05 -14.46
C LYS A 338 6.55 6.98 -14.19
N ALA A 339 6.15 7.17 -12.94
CA ALA A 339 4.76 7.06 -12.52
C ALA A 339 3.87 8.13 -13.18
N VAL A 340 4.33 9.39 -13.21
CA VAL A 340 3.63 10.50 -13.88
C VAL A 340 3.54 10.27 -15.39
N LYS A 341 4.63 9.85 -16.04
CA LYS A 341 4.64 9.54 -17.46
C LYS A 341 3.60 8.49 -17.82
N VAL A 342 3.59 7.35 -17.11
CA VAL A 342 2.63 6.27 -17.36
C VAL A 342 1.20 6.73 -17.11
N TYR A 343 0.96 7.54 -16.08
CA TYR A 343 -0.35 8.11 -15.81
C TYR A 343 -0.83 9.01 -16.97
N ILE A 344 0.01 9.91 -17.49
CA ILE A 344 -0.34 10.78 -18.62
C ILE A 344 -0.65 9.95 -19.87
N GLU A 345 0.14 8.91 -20.16
CA GLU A 345 -0.10 8.00 -21.28
C GLU A 345 -1.44 7.27 -21.16
N MET A 346 -1.77 6.77 -19.97
CA MET A 346 -3.07 6.12 -19.70
C MET A 346 -4.23 7.12 -19.82
N ARG A 347 -4.09 8.30 -19.24
CA ARG A 347 -5.10 9.37 -19.30
C ARG A 347 -5.40 9.76 -20.74
N ASN A 348 -4.38 9.98 -21.56
CA ASN A 348 -4.54 10.38 -22.97
C ASN A 348 -5.21 9.27 -23.81
N LYS A 349 -4.88 7.99 -23.57
CA LYS A 349 -5.54 6.84 -24.23
C LYS A 349 -7.02 6.71 -23.87
N ASP A 350 -7.39 7.08 -22.64
CA ASP A 350 -8.80 7.07 -22.22
C ASP A 350 -9.59 8.23 -22.84
N PHE A 351 -8.95 9.37 -23.09
CA PHE A 351 -9.55 10.49 -23.83
C PHE A 351 -9.77 10.15 -25.31
N SER A 352 -8.77 9.57 -25.98
CA SER A 352 -8.87 9.20 -27.40
C SER A 352 -9.86 8.08 -27.73
N LYS A 353 -10.39 7.39 -26.71
CA LYS A 353 -11.44 6.36 -26.86
C LYS A 353 -12.86 6.92 -26.66
N ARG A 354 -12.97 8.17 -26.20
CA ARG A 354 -14.25 8.86 -25.98
C ARG A 354 -14.61 9.80 -27.12
N GLU A 355 -13.64 10.12 -27.97
CA GLU A 355 -13.83 10.68 -29.32
C GLU A 355 -14.07 9.54 -30.31
#